data_AF-A0A3S4RLT2-F1
#
_entry.id   AF-A0A3S4RLT2-F1
#
_cell.length_a   1.000
_cell.length_b   1.000
_cell.length_c   1.000
_cell.angle_alpha   90.00
_cell.angle_beta   90.00
_cell.angle_gamma   90.00
#
_symmetry.space_group_name_H-M   'P 1'
#
loop_
_entity.id
_entity.type
_entity.pdbx_description
1 polymer ?
#
loop_
_entity_poly.entity_id
_entity_poly.type
_entity_poly.pdbx_seq_one_letter_code
_entity_poly.pdbx_strand_id
1 'polypeptide(L)'
;MTNRFETAYVAVENVVPGDRLAMTSDDDPNPQVFVVADVEDVHTMNYGDEPRVVLTSHPRSDGCEPMVLAYPRGTRLRKVIG
;
A
#
# COMPACT_ATOMS: atom_id res chain seq x y z
N MET A 1 15.55 13.45 -18.00
CA MET A 1 15.86 12.23 -17.22
C MET A 1 14.59 11.83 -16.49
N THR A 2 13.95 10.74 -16.89
CA THR A 2 12.74 10.24 -16.24
C THR A 2 13.18 9.47 -15.00
N ASN A 3 12.82 9.95 -13.82
CA ASN A 3 13.16 9.29 -12.56
C ASN A 3 12.34 7.99 -12.47
N ARG A 4 12.87 6.89 -13.00
CA ARG A 4 12.29 5.56 -12.77
C ARG A 4 12.52 5.22 -11.31
N PHE A 5 11.45 5.13 -10.54
CA PHE A 5 11.49 4.55 -9.21
C PHE A 5 11.85 3.07 -9.34
N GLU A 6 12.86 2.60 -8.62
CA GLU A 6 13.08 1.16 -8.46
C GLU A 6 11.96 0.60 -7.57
N THR A 7 11.46 -0.60 -7.87
CA THR A 7 10.39 -1.22 -7.07
C THR A 7 10.71 -2.69 -6.79
N ALA A 8 10.38 -3.16 -5.59
CA ALA A 8 10.39 -4.58 -5.23
C ALA A 8 8.99 -5.05 -4.82
N TYR A 9 8.72 -6.34 -5.04
CA TYR A 9 7.51 -6.96 -4.50
C TYR A 9 7.69 -7.25 -3.00
N VAL A 10 6.71 -6.81 -2.22
CA VAL A 10 6.60 -7.09 -0.78
C VAL A 10 5.24 -7.73 -0.51
N ALA A 11 5.19 -8.72 0.38
CA ALA A 11 3.91 -9.23 0.88
C ALA A 11 3.22 -8.14 1.70
N VAL A 12 1.89 -8.00 1.58
CA VAL A 12 1.15 -6.94 2.25
C VAL A 12 1.32 -6.97 3.78
N GLU A 13 1.52 -8.15 4.35
CA GLU A 13 1.79 -8.35 5.78
C GLU A 13 3.15 -7.81 6.24
N ASN A 14 4.06 -7.54 5.31
CA ASN A 14 5.38 -6.97 5.59
C ASN A 14 5.45 -5.46 5.32
N VAL A 15 4.32 -4.85 4.92
CA VAL A 15 4.22 -3.41 4.74
C VAL A 15 4.16 -2.74 6.10
N VAL A 16 4.89 -1.64 6.25
CA VAL A 16 4.93 -0.85 7.50
C VAL A 16 4.61 0.62 7.23
N PRO A 17 4.15 1.38 8.24
CA PRO A 17 4.05 2.83 8.13
C PRO A 17 5.35 3.47 7.63
N GLY A 18 5.23 4.42 6.72
CA GLY A 18 6.33 5.07 6.01
C GLY A 18 6.67 4.42 4.66
N ASP A 19 6.20 3.19 4.39
CA ASP A 19 6.42 2.56 3.10
C ASP A 19 5.72 3.33 1.97
N ARG A 20 6.39 3.35 0.82
CA ARG A 20 5.88 3.98 -0.41
C ARG A 20 5.52 2.89 -1.39
N LEU A 21 4.25 2.77 -1.75
CA LEU A 21 3.76 1.74 -2.65
C LEU A 21 3.41 2.34 -4.02
N ALA A 22 3.88 1.72 -5.09
CA ALA A 22 3.51 2.09 -6.45
C ALA A 22 2.17 1.44 -6.81
N MET A 23 1.17 2.26 -7.13
CA MET A 23 -0.20 1.79 -7.43
C MET A 23 -0.49 1.57 -8.92
N THR A 24 0.47 1.87 -9.78
CA THR A 24 0.34 1.84 -11.25
C THR A 24 1.22 0.75 -11.85
N SER A 25 1.18 0.57 -13.17
CA SER A 25 1.97 -0.44 -13.89
C SER A 25 3.48 -0.13 -13.89
N ASP A 26 4.31 -1.13 -14.22
CA ASP A 26 5.78 -1.01 -14.25
C ASP A 26 6.28 0.00 -15.29
N ASP A 27 5.52 0.19 -16.36
CA ASP A 27 5.86 1.08 -17.46
C ASP A 27 5.35 2.52 -17.26
N ASP A 28 4.66 2.81 -16.15
CA ASP A 28 4.21 4.17 -15.85
C ASP A 28 5.42 5.05 -15.49
N PRO A 29 5.73 6.10 -16.29
CA PRO A 29 6.83 7.00 -15.98
C PRO A 29 6.59 7.87 -14.75
N ASN A 30 5.33 7.99 -14.27
CA ASN A 30 4.94 8.77 -13.10
C ASN A 30 3.98 7.97 -12.21
N PRO A 31 4.46 6.92 -11.54
CA PRO A 31 3.57 6.04 -10.81
C PRO A 31 2.89 6.79 -9.66
N GLN A 32 1.57 6.62 -9.51
CA GLN A 32 0.90 7.10 -8.31
C GLN A 32 1.44 6.36 -7.09
N VAL A 33 1.94 7.12 -6.12
CA VAL A 33 2.50 6.59 -4.87
C VAL A 33 1.46 6.68 -3.76
N PHE A 34 1.29 5.57 -3.05
CA PHE A 34 0.59 5.46 -1.78
C PHE A 34 1.62 5.48 -0.66
N VAL A 35 1.62 6.50 0.18
CA VAL A 35 2.50 6.56 1.36
C VAL A 35 1.72 6.03 2.54
N VAL A 36 2.13 4.90 3.08
CA VAL A 36 1.44 4.20 4.17
C VAL A 36 1.60 5.02 5.45
N ALA A 37 0.48 5.42 6.06
CA ALA A 37 0.43 6.08 7.36
C ALA A 37 0.12 5.08 8.49
N ASP A 38 -0.71 4.08 8.20
CA ASP A 38 -1.14 3.08 9.19
C ASP A 38 -1.42 1.73 8.53
N VAL A 39 -1.24 0.67 9.32
CA VAL A 39 -1.41 -0.73 8.91
C VAL A 39 -2.20 -1.46 9.99
N GLU A 40 -3.34 -2.04 9.61
CA GLU A 40 -4.20 -2.80 10.50
C GLU A 40 -4.36 -4.24 10.00
N ASP A 41 -3.99 -5.20 10.85
CA ASP A 41 -4.30 -6.63 10.65
C ASP A 41 -5.72 -6.92 11.16
N VAL A 42 -6.67 -7.05 10.24
CA VAL A 42 -8.07 -7.35 10.58
C VAL A 42 -8.27 -8.86 10.61
N HIS A 43 -8.35 -9.38 11.82
CA HIS A 43 -8.75 -10.75 12.11
C HIS A 43 -10.22 -10.77 12.53
N THR A 44 -11.13 -10.89 11.58
CA THR A 44 -12.56 -10.99 11.92
C THR A 44 -12.85 -12.37 12.53
N MET A 45 -13.45 -12.40 13.72
CA MET A 45 -13.86 -13.65 14.39
C MET A 45 -15.22 -14.20 13.90
N ASN A 46 -15.88 -13.50 12.98
CA ASN A 46 -17.10 -14.00 12.36
C ASN A 46 -16.77 -15.09 11.34
N TYR A 47 -17.53 -16.18 11.40
CA TYR A 47 -17.35 -17.34 10.55
C TYR A 47 -17.56 -16.98 9.08
N GLY A 48 -16.48 -17.05 8.27
CA GLY A 48 -16.52 -16.85 6.82
C GLY A 48 -15.81 -15.58 6.30
N ASP A 49 -15.39 -14.66 7.18
CA ASP A 49 -14.57 -13.51 6.75
C ASP A 49 -13.10 -13.90 6.66
N GLU A 50 -12.48 -13.63 5.51
CA GLU A 50 -11.05 -13.85 5.32
C GLU A 50 -10.22 -12.76 6.03
N PRO A 51 -9.15 -13.14 6.75
CA PRO A 51 -8.21 -12.18 7.31
C PRO A 51 -7.64 -11.26 6.22
N ARG A 52 -7.56 -9.97 6.53
CA ARG A 52 -7.09 -8.94 5.59
C ARG A 52 -6.18 -7.93 6.27
N VAL A 53 -5.32 -7.32 5.48
CA VAL A 53 -4.51 -6.18 5.90
C VAL A 53 -5.13 -4.91 5.32
N VAL A 54 -5.41 -3.95 6.18
CA VAL A 54 -5.90 -2.63 5.81
C VAL A 54 -4.75 -1.65 5.86
N LEU A 55 -4.52 -0.94 4.76
CA LEU A 55 -3.52 0.10 4.63
C LEU A 55 -4.21 1.46 4.53
N THR A 56 -3.81 2.38 5.38
CA THR A 56 -4.26 3.78 5.35
C THR A 56 -3.13 4.66 4.88
N SER A 57 -3.38 5.59 3.97
CA SER A 57 -2.35 6.51 3.46
C SER A 57 -2.27 7.81 4.25
N HIS A 58 -1.15 8.50 4.13
CA HIS A 58 -1.11 9.92 4.45
C HIS A 58 -2.04 10.71 3.50
N PRO A 59 -2.80 11.69 4.03
CA PRO A 59 -3.59 12.57 3.18
C PRO A 59 -2.67 13.36 2.24
N ARG A 60 -3.09 13.55 0.99
CA ARG A 60 -2.28 14.25 -0.03
C ARG A 60 -2.10 15.74 0.25
N SER A 61 -3.01 16.32 1.02
CA SER A 61 -3.01 17.73 1.44
C SER A 61 -3.91 17.92 2.66
N ASP A 62 -3.73 19.03 3.38
CA ASP A 62 -4.57 19.38 4.54
C ASP A 62 -6.05 19.42 4.15
N GLY A 63 -6.89 18.74 4.95
CA GLY A 63 -8.32 18.63 4.70
C GLY A 63 -8.74 17.56 3.69
N CYS A 64 -7.79 16.86 3.05
CA CYS A 64 -8.13 15.66 2.27
C CYS A 64 -8.24 14.44 3.17
N GLU A 65 -9.18 13.55 2.85
CA GLU A 65 -9.29 12.27 3.53
C GLU A 65 -8.14 11.33 3.11
N PRO A 66 -7.61 10.52 4.05
CA PRO A 66 -6.67 9.47 3.72
C PRO A 66 -7.36 8.40 2.87
N MET A 67 -6.64 7.85 1.91
CA MET A 67 -7.11 6.69 1.16
C MET A 67 -6.90 5.42 1.99
N VAL A 68 -7.90 4.55 2.02
CA VAL A 68 -7.90 3.27 2.72
C VAL A 68 -8.04 2.13 1.71
N LEU A 69 -7.15 1.15 1.76
CA LEU A 69 -7.14 -0.02 0.88
C LEU A 69 -7.10 -1.29 1.72
N ALA A 70 -7.90 -2.29 1.37
CA ALA A 70 -7.94 -3.57 2.06
C ALA A 70 -7.47 -4.68 1.12
N TYR A 71 -6.55 -5.51 1.59
CA TYR A 71 -5.95 -6.59 0.82
C TYR A 71 -6.08 -7.93 1.54
N PRO A 72 -6.36 -9.02 0.82
CA PRO A 72 -6.18 -10.36 1.35
C PRO A 72 -4.71 -10.57 1.74
N ARG A 73 -4.50 -11.37 2.79
CA ARG A 73 -3.16 -11.85 3.15
C ARG A 73 -2.52 -12.60 1.96
N GLY A 74 -1.20 -12.51 1.83
CA GLY A 74 -0.42 -13.06 0.73
C GLY A 74 -0.41 -12.19 -0.54
N THR A 75 -1.20 -11.11 -0.59
CA THR A 75 -1.15 -10.13 -1.68
C THR A 75 0.26 -9.55 -1.78
N ARG A 76 0.82 -9.52 -3.00
CA ARG A 76 2.11 -8.87 -3.27
C ARG A 76 1.89 -7.47 -3.80
N LEU A 77 2.45 -6.49 -3.11
CA LEU A 77 2.41 -5.07 -3.49
C LEU A 77 3.79 -4.62 -3.98
N ARG A 78 3.82 -3.59 -4.80
CA ARG A 78 5.06 -2.99 -5.30
C ARG A 78 5.49 -1.88 -4.35
N LYS A 79 6.57 -2.11 -3.60
CA LYS A 79 7.23 -1.13 -2.75
C LYS A 79 8.29 -0.38 -3.56
N VAL A 80 8.24 0.95 -3.53
CA VAL A 80 9.29 1.82 -4.06
C VAL A 80 10.53 1.67 -3.20
N ILE A 81 11.66 1.41 -3.85
CA ILE A 81 13.00 1.35 -3.27
C ILE A 81 13.77 2.55 -3.81
N GLY A 82 14.34 3.35 -2.90
CA GLY A 82 15.03 4.59 -3.24
C GLY A 82 15.42 5.36 -2.01
#